data_AF-A0A959HKR5-F1
#
_entry.id   AF-A0A959HKR5-F1
#
_cell.length_a   1.000
_cell.length_b   1.000
_cell.length_c   1.000
_cell.angle_alpha   90.00
_cell.angle_beta   90.00
_cell.angle_gamma   90.00
#
_symmetry.space_group_name_H-M   'P 1'
#
loop_
_entity.id
_entity.type
_entity.pdbx_description
1 polymer ?
#
loop_
_entity_poly.entity_id
_entity_poly.type
_entity_poly.pdbx_seq_one_letter_code
_entity_poly.pdbx_strand_id
1 'polypeptide(L)'
;MSDQNTGPNPQAQGSPNSEKKESSAGLFIRKNLGWLIPLGLLLLFFIVPPTRHWFANKVRCSLVSAKDGTARVEACRQYLGKASFAKASCNGDCSELVDYADARQSRSYELLRSYVDKYEASAPTAHFREIFNLLDSVTCAVISVQPDRKAANCRAYKDEFGQAGKCYDDCHAYLDAYDCEAARQATNRREAYQSYVDKYGFEGRCYEEFQLALEKGVPATMEQPAGRINAPANQPKSQTASGKTPAKKATPSSSRTCQTFTVGSRKFKAIQLGPLWWTAENMNQGGFINWQQARMACPSGWRLPCTREVEHLIREFYSNPDKAYTYLTSQDPRNCEFNLEFTGFQWTPGMATSELGTAAGFWCMDDLGPASTMAGSYLFRKNGRAIEILPNTEKGMGLNCRCVKESKDYKKSSLRFTPCVGMP
;
A
#
# COMPACT_ATOMS: atom_id res chain seq x y z
N MET A 1 22.25 74.01 -7.17
CA MET A 1 23.71 74.04 -7.32
C MET A 1 24.14 72.63 -7.70
N SER A 2 24.61 72.48 -8.95
CA SER A 2 25.47 71.45 -9.57
C SER A 2 25.18 69.95 -9.33
N ASP A 3 25.29 69.02 -10.29
CA ASP A 3 25.51 69.06 -11.74
C ASP A 3 25.10 67.70 -12.33
N GLN A 4 25.00 67.67 -13.65
CA GLN A 4 24.53 66.62 -14.56
C GLN A 4 25.37 65.33 -14.54
N ASN A 5 24.77 64.18 -14.87
CA ASN A 5 25.30 63.36 -15.98
C ASN A 5 24.32 62.28 -16.48
N THR A 6 24.30 62.17 -17.81
CA THR A 6 23.45 61.34 -18.68
C THR A 6 24.28 60.28 -19.40
N GLY A 7 23.72 59.11 -19.73
CA GLY A 7 24.34 58.14 -20.65
C GLY A 7 23.49 56.86 -20.88
N PRO A 8 23.62 56.14 -22.02
CA PRO A 8 22.51 56.00 -22.97
C PRO A 8 22.00 54.58 -23.29
N ASN A 9 20.85 54.58 -23.97
CA ASN A 9 20.14 53.51 -24.70
C ASN A 9 20.91 53.03 -25.96
N PRO A 10 20.68 51.81 -26.48
CA PRO A 10 20.24 51.73 -27.88
C PRO A 10 19.21 50.63 -28.23
N GLN A 11 18.17 51.09 -28.94
CA GLN A 11 17.62 50.67 -30.24
C GLN A 11 17.32 49.19 -30.59
N ALA A 12 16.09 49.04 -31.07
CA ALA A 12 15.50 47.93 -31.80
C ALA A 12 15.67 48.07 -33.33
N GLN A 13 15.87 46.94 -34.02
CA GLN A 13 15.56 46.64 -35.43
C GLN A 13 15.38 45.11 -35.47
N GLY A 14 14.45 44.44 -36.13
CA GLY A 14 13.72 44.68 -37.38
C GLY A 14 13.79 43.37 -38.17
N SER A 15 12.65 42.69 -38.36
CA SER A 15 12.48 41.44 -39.13
C SER A 15 12.76 41.64 -40.63
N PRO A 16 13.00 40.59 -41.47
CA PRO A 16 11.85 39.93 -42.12
C PRO A 16 12.00 38.44 -42.52
N ASN A 17 10.82 37.83 -42.72
CA ASN A 17 10.40 36.66 -43.51
C ASN A 17 11.40 35.98 -44.48
N SER A 18 11.32 34.64 -44.55
CA SER A 18 11.01 33.94 -45.82
C SER A 18 10.55 32.49 -45.58
N GLU A 19 9.48 32.13 -46.27
CA GLU A 19 8.98 30.77 -46.48
C GLU A 19 9.96 29.95 -47.33
N LYS A 20 10.06 28.64 -47.07
CA LYS A 20 10.20 27.64 -48.14
C LYS A 20 9.72 26.27 -47.67
N LYS A 21 8.63 25.81 -48.30
CA LYS A 21 8.27 24.39 -48.43
C LYS A 21 9.30 23.71 -49.33
N GLU A 22 9.72 22.51 -48.99
CA GLU A 22 10.03 21.48 -49.98
C GLU A 22 9.95 20.09 -49.35
N SER A 23 9.18 19.22 -50.03
CA SER A 23 9.09 17.80 -49.78
C SER A 23 10.25 17.08 -50.45
N SER A 24 10.72 15.97 -49.89
CA SER A 24 11.23 14.87 -50.72
C SER A 24 11.29 13.57 -49.93
N ALA A 25 10.54 12.59 -50.43
CA ALA A 25 10.81 11.18 -50.22
C ALA A 25 12.17 10.80 -50.84
N GLY A 26 12.86 9.85 -50.23
CA GLY A 26 14.17 9.38 -50.68
C GLY A 26 14.52 8.02 -50.07
N LEU A 27 13.99 6.97 -50.70
CA LEU A 27 14.43 5.59 -50.61
C LEU A 27 15.85 5.48 -51.22
N PHE A 28 16.82 4.82 -50.56
CA PHE A 28 17.73 3.80 -51.15
C PHE A 28 18.93 3.41 -50.25
N ILE A 29 19.05 2.08 -50.07
CA ILE A 29 20.26 1.22 -50.10
C ILE A 29 21.35 1.28 -49.01
N ARG A 30 21.47 0.11 -48.36
CA ARG A 30 22.65 -0.65 -47.90
C ARG A 30 24.01 0.06 -47.86
N LYS A 31 24.72 -0.12 -46.74
CA LYS A 31 26.09 -0.63 -46.75
C LYS A 31 26.43 -1.34 -45.44
N ASN A 32 26.90 -2.58 -45.60
CA ASN A 32 27.68 -3.36 -44.65
C ASN A 32 28.87 -2.54 -44.15
N LEU A 33 29.19 -2.64 -42.86
CA LEU A 33 30.58 -2.61 -42.41
C LEU A 33 30.69 -3.40 -41.10
N GLY A 34 31.29 -4.58 -41.20
CA GLY A 34 31.65 -5.39 -40.06
C GLY A 34 32.80 -4.76 -39.29
N TRP A 35 32.78 -4.91 -37.98
CA TRP A 35 33.92 -4.66 -37.11
C TRP A 35 34.26 -5.96 -36.37
N LEU A 36 35.46 -6.44 -36.70
CA LEU A 36 36.21 -7.46 -36.00
C LEU A 36 36.55 -6.97 -34.59
N ILE A 37 36.25 -7.77 -33.56
CA ILE A 37 36.83 -7.61 -32.23
C ILE A 37 37.86 -8.74 -32.04
N PRO A 38 39.13 -8.43 -31.73
CA PRO A 38 40.17 -9.43 -31.57
C PRO A 38 40.04 -10.14 -30.22
N LEU A 39 40.03 -11.48 -30.29
CA LEU A 39 40.36 -12.37 -29.19
C LEU A 39 41.85 -12.18 -28.83
N GLY A 40 42.14 -11.76 -27.60
CA GLY A 40 43.51 -11.66 -27.12
C GLY A 40 43.61 -11.44 -25.62
N LEU A 41 43.99 -12.51 -24.91
CA LEU A 41 44.67 -12.54 -23.61
C LEU A 41 44.02 -11.83 -22.40
N LEU A 42 43.52 -12.66 -21.46
CA LEU A 42 43.81 -12.49 -20.03
C LEU A 42 43.56 -13.82 -19.29
N LEU A 43 44.54 -14.72 -19.40
CA LEU A 43 44.81 -15.77 -18.42
C LEU A 43 45.76 -15.18 -17.39
N LEU A 44 45.34 -15.13 -16.12
CA LEU A 44 46.10 -15.50 -14.90
C LEU A 44 45.48 -14.82 -13.67
N PHE A 45 45.57 -15.54 -12.53
CA PHE A 45 45.20 -15.16 -11.15
C PHE A 45 43.76 -15.51 -10.70
N PHE A 46 43.55 -16.76 -10.29
CA PHE A 46 43.53 -17.19 -8.87
C PHE A 46 43.03 -18.64 -8.80
N ILE A 47 43.96 -19.59 -8.77
CA ILE A 47 43.68 -20.95 -8.28
C ILE A 47 43.70 -20.85 -6.75
N VAL A 48 42.54 -20.52 -6.17
CA VAL A 48 42.27 -20.86 -4.77
C VAL A 48 41.77 -22.30 -4.78
N PRO A 49 42.41 -23.25 -4.07
CA PRO A 49 41.92 -24.61 -4.01
C PRO A 49 40.50 -24.57 -3.42
N PRO A 50 39.51 -25.27 -4.02
CA PRO A 50 38.19 -25.37 -3.41
C PRO A 50 38.38 -26.07 -2.06
N THR A 51 38.23 -25.31 -0.99
CA THR A 51 37.93 -25.88 0.32
C THR A 51 36.72 -26.76 0.09
N ARG A 52 36.89 -28.05 0.37
CA ARG A 52 35.84 -29.08 0.32
C ARG A 52 34.72 -28.64 1.26
N HIS A 53 33.81 -27.82 0.77
CA HIS A 53 32.49 -27.70 1.36
C HIS A 53 31.88 -29.09 1.24
N TRP A 54 31.70 -29.68 2.42
CA TRP A 54 30.93 -30.87 2.72
C TRP A 54 29.63 -30.87 1.89
N PHE A 55 29.65 -31.49 0.71
CA PHE A 55 28.44 -32.05 0.14
C PHE A 55 28.10 -33.23 1.04
N ALA A 56 27.30 -32.96 2.08
CA ALA A 56 26.54 -33.99 2.74
C ALA A 56 25.63 -34.60 1.67
N ASN A 57 26.13 -35.63 0.97
CA ASN A 57 25.32 -36.49 0.14
C ASN A 57 24.23 -37.05 1.06
N LYS A 58 23.04 -36.42 1.04
CA LYS A 58 21.83 -37.01 1.60
C LYS A 58 21.70 -38.36 0.90
N VAL A 59 22.09 -39.43 1.61
CA VAL A 59 21.85 -40.80 1.18
C VAL A 59 20.33 -40.93 1.14
N ARG A 60 19.74 -40.72 -0.04
CA ARG A 60 18.30 -40.85 -0.24
C ARG A 60 17.91 -42.25 0.17
N CYS A 61 16.92 -42.34 1.03
CA CYS A 61 16.45 -43.62 1.52
C CYS A 61 16.00 -44.48 0.34
N SER A 62 16.62 -45.64 0.10
CA SER A 62 16.32 -46.50 -1.06
C SER A 62 14.89 -47.06 -1.04
N LEU A 63 14.25 -47.04 0.14
CA LEU A 63 12.83 -47.36 0.35
C LEU A 63 11.88 -46.46 -0.47
N VAL A 64 12.35 -45.29 -0.91
CA VAL A 64 11.55 -44.27 -1.63
C VAL A 64 11.48 -44.55 -3.14
N SER A 65 12.08 -45.64 -3.64
CA SER A 65 12.14 -45.96 -5.07
C SER A 65 10.93 -46.72 -5.65
N ALA A 66 9.98 -47.14 -4.81
CA ALA A 66 8.76 -47.78 -5.32
C ALA A 66 7.94 -46.78 -6.18
N LYS A 67 7.39 -47.23 -7.32
CA LYS A 67 6.63 -46.36 -8.24
C LYS A 67 5.21 -46.05 -7.75
N ASP A 68 4.66 -46.92 -6.91
CA ASP A 68 3.31 -46.78 -6.34
C ASP A 68 3.38 -46.03 -5.00
N GLY A 69 2.64 -44.92 -4.90
CA GLY A 69 2.54 -44.09 -3.70
C GLY A 69 2.04 -44.86 -2.48
N THR A 70 1.07 -45.77 -2.65
CA THR A 70 0.51 -46.56 -1.54
C THR A 70 1.53 -47.57 -1.02
N ALA A 71 2.22 -48.27 -1.92
CA ALA A 71 3.28 -49.20 -1.55
C ALA A 71 4.45 -48.50 -0.82
N ARG A 72 4.78 -47.26 -1.20
CA ARG A 72 5.80 -46.45 -0.52
C ARG A 72 5.40 -46.09 0.91
N VAL A 73 4.15 -45.64 1.11
CA VAL A 73 3.64 -45.28 2.45
C VAL A 73 3.68 -46.51 3.35
N GLU A 74 3.22 -47.67 2.86
CA GLU A 74 3.20 -48.90 3.64
C GLU A 74 4.62 -49.40 3.97
N ALA A 75 5.56 -49.31 3.02
CA ALA A 75 6.97 -49.61 3.29
C ALA A 75 7.57 -48.67 4.36
N CYS A 76 7.21 -47.39 4.36
CA CYS A 76 7.63 -46.44 5.39
C CYS A 76 6.99 -46.73 6.75
N ARG A 77 5.71 -47.12 6.81
CA ARG A 77 5.06 -47.56 8.08
C ARG A 77 5.76 -48.78 8.65
N GLN A 78 6.04 -49.79 7.83
CA GLN A 78 6.78 -50.99 8.26
C GLN A 78 8.21 -50.67 8.71
N TYR A 79 8.87 -49.70 8.07
CA TYR A 79 10.19 -49.23 8.47
C TYR A 79 10.16 -48.51 9.83
N LEU A 80 9.24 -47.57 10.03
CA LEU A 80 9.09 -46.83 11.29
C LEU A 80 8.69 -47.74 12.46
N GLY A 81 7.96 -48.83 12.21
CA GLY A 81 7.60 -49.82 13.24
C GLY A 81 8.76 -50.70 13.73
N LYS A 82 9.89 -50.75 13.01
CA LYS A 82 11.07 -51.55 13.40
C LYS A 82 12.09 -50.66 14.14
N ALA A 83 11.86 -50.49 15.44
CA ALA A 83 12.63 -49.59 16.32
C ALA A 83 14.16 -49.81 16.33
N SER A 84 14.68 -50.96 15.88
CA SER A 84 16.08 -51.36 16.03
C SER A 84 17.01 -51.04 14.84
N PHE A 85 16.50 -50.60 13.68
CA PHE A 85 17.33 -50.43 12.46
C PHE A 85 17.18 -49.09 11.75
N ALA A 86 16.56 -48.13 12.41
CA ALA A 86 16.22 -46.85 11.82
C ALA A 86 17.46 -45.95 11.64
N LYS A 87 18.09 -45.95 10.46
CA LYS A 87 19.06 -44.92 10.09
C LYS A 87 18.38 -43.55 10.18
N ALA A 88 18.97 -42.62 10.94
CA ALA A 88 18.41 -41.30 11.21
C ALA A 88 17.98 -40.54 9.93
N SER A 89 18.68 -40.76 8.80
CA SER A 89 18.37 -40.11 7.53
C SER A 89 17.06 -40.57 6.88
N CYS A 90 16.63 -41.81 7.09
CA CYS A 90 15.38 -42.33 6.52
C CYS A 90 14.16 -41.98 7.37
N ASN A 91 14.36 -41.65 8.65
CA ASN A 91 13.25 -41.39 9.58
C ASN A 91 12.49 -40.12 9.22
N GLY A 92 13.21 -39.06 8.82
CA GLY A 92 12.60 -37.80 8.38
C GLY A 92 11.72 -38.01 7.14
N ASP A 93 12.30 -38.59 6.08
CA ASP A 93 11.60 -38.82 4.80
C ASP A 93 10.37 -39.74 4.97
N CYS A 94 10.50 -40.81 5.76
CA CYS A 94 9.37 -41.73 5.99
C CYS A 94 8.32 -41.16 6.95
N SER A 95 8.70 -40.37 7.97
CA SER A 95 7.72 -39.71 8.85
C SER A 95 6.89 -38.70 8.06
N GLU A 96 7.52 -37.86 7.24
CA GLU A 96 6.78 -36.90 6.40
C GLU A 96 5.83 -37.62 5.45
N LEU A 97 6.26 -38.71 4.81
CA LEU A 97 5.43 -39.44 3.87
C LEU A 97 4.21 -40.11 4.52
N VAL A 98 4.37 -40.66 5.73
CA VAL A 98 3.27 -41.29 6.48
C VAL A 98 2.30 -40.22 6.97
N ASP A 99 2.80 -39.15 7.61
CA ASP A 99 1.96 -38.06 8.10
C ASP A 99 1.17 -37.40 6.95
N TYR A 100 1.80 -37.24 5.79
CA TYR A 100 1.17 -36.73 4.57
C TYR A 100 0.02 -37.63 4.11
N ALA A 101 0.25 -38.94 4.06
CA ALA A 101 -0.76 -39.90 3.61
C ALA A 101 -1.97 -39.91 4.56
N ASP A 102 -1.72 -39.90 5.87
CA ASP A 102 -2.75 -39.90 6.90
C ASP A 102 -3.58 -38.60 6.88
N ALA A 103 -2.91 -37.44 6.75
CA ALA A 103 -3.58 -36.14 6.61
C ALA A 103 -4.42 -36.05 5.32
N ARG A 104 -3.86 -36.48 4.18
CA ARG A 104 -4.56 -36.48 2.89
C ARG A 104 -5.79 -37.39 2.88
N GLN A 105 -5.68 -38.59 3.47
CA GLN A 105 -6.76 -39.58 3.46
C GLN A 105 -7.90 -39.19 4.39
N SER A 106 -7.59 -38.72 5.59
CA SER A 106 -8.61 -38.36 6.59
C SER A 106 -9.42 -37.13 6.18
N ARG A 107 -8.76 -36.13 5.55
CA ARG A 107 -9.32 -34.80 5.32
C ARG A 107 -9.88 -34.14 6.59
N SER A 108 -9.48 -34.60 7.77
CA SER A 108 -9.91 -33.96 9.01
C SER A 108 -9.08 -32.70 9.23
N TYR A 109 -9.73 -31.66 9.75
CA TYR A 109 -9.07 -30.40 10.03
C TYR A 109 -7.86 -30.60 10.96
N GLU A 110 -8.01 -31.41 12.00
CA GLU A 110 -6.98 -31.64 13.02
C GLU A 110 -5.72 -32.28 12.43
N LEU A 111 -5.87 -33.27 11.53
CA LEU A 111 -4.71 -33.95 10.92
C LEU A 111 -4.06 -33.09 9.85
N LEU A 112 -4.84 -32.36 9.05
CA LEU A 112 -4.32 -31.42 8.08
C LEU A 112 -3.54 -30.29 8.77
N ARG A 113 -4.08 -29.71 9.86
CA ARG A 113 -3.42 -28.65 10.63
C ARG A 113 -2.16 -29.14 11.31
N SER A 114 -2.22 -30.30 11.97
CA SER A 114 -1.05 -30.91 12.60
C SER A 114 0.08 -31.17 11.60
N TYR A 115 -0.24 -31.53 10.35
CA TYR A 115 0.77 -31.68 9.31
C TYR A 115 1.39 -30.33 8.94
N VAL A 116 0.57 -29.29 8.69
CA VAL A 116 1.06 -27.95 8.34
C VAL A 116 1.97 -27.41 9.45
N ASP A 117 1.52 -27.43 10.71
CA ASP A 117 2.30 -26.93 11.86
C ASP A 117 3.65 -27.66 12.01
N LYS A 118 3.67 -28.98 11.78
CA LYS A 118 4.89 -29.80 11.90
C LYS A 118 5.91 -29.49 10.80
N TYR A 119 5.44 -29.13 9.59
CA TYR A 119 6.29 -29.01 8.40
C TYR A 119 6.45 -27.58 7.87
N GLU A 120 5.81 -26.58 8.47
CA GLU A 120 5.86 -25.16 8.06
C GLU A 120 7.29 -24.59 8.01
N ALA A 121 8.14 -24.94 8.97
CA ALA A 121 9.52 -24.48 9.01
C ALA A 121 10.42 -25.14 7.94
N SER A 122 9.96 -26.20 7.28
CA SER A 122 10.68 -26.86 6.20
C SER A 122 10.36 -26.17 4.88
N ALA A 123 11.35 -26.04 3.99
CA ALA A 123 11.12 -25.45 2.66
C ALA A 123 9.92 -26.13 1.96
N PRO A 124 8.99 -25.37 1.37
CA PRO A 124 7.68 -25.89 0.96
C PRO A 124 7.83 -27.03 -0.05
N THR A 125 7.50 -28.24 0.38
CA THR A 125 7.47 -29.43 -0.48
C THR A 125 6.20 -29.44 -1.33
N ALA A 126 6.16 -30.30 -2.35
CA ALA A 126 4.92 -30.51 -3.11
C ALA A 126 3.79 -31.03 -2.20
N HIS A 127 4.12 -31.91 -1.24
CA HIS A 127 3.19 -32.43 -0.25
C HIS A 127 2.66 -31.33 0.67
N PHE A 128 3.54 -30.44 1.16
CA PHE A 128 3.13 -29.29 1.97
C PHE A 128 2.09 -28.42 1.25
N ARG A 129 2.37 -28.04 -0.01
CA ARG A 129 1.43 -27.24 -0.81
C ARG A 129 0.08 -27.93 -1.00
N GLU A 130 0.08 -29.24 -1.25
CA GLU A 130 -1.16 -29.99 -1.41
C GLU A 130 -1.98 -30.07 -0.12
N ILE A 131 -1.34 -30.37 1.02
CA ILE A 131 -2.02 -30.43 2.32
C ILE A 131 -2.52 -29.04 2.74
N PHE A 132 -1.75 -27.98 2.51
CA PHE A 132 -2.18 -26.60 2.78
C PHE A 132 -3.43 -26.23 1.97
N ASN A 133 -3.48 -26.58 0.68
CA ASN A 133 -4.67 -26.35 -0.16
C ASN A 133 -5.89 -27.16 0.28
N LEU A 134 -5.67 -28.38 0.80
CA LEU A 134 -6.75 -29.20 1.38
C LEU A 134 -7.26 -28.59 2.67
N LEU A 135 -6.36 -28.14 3.56
CA LEU A 135 -6.72 -27.46 4.80
C LEU A 135 -7.55 -26.21 4.51
N ASP A 136 -7.09 -25.35 3.59
CA ASP A 136 -7.83 -24.18 3.11
C ASP A 136 -9.25 -24.55 2.65
N SER A 137 -9.37 -25.57 1.80
CA SER A 137 -10.67 -26.04 1.29
C SER A 137 -11.60 -26.56 2.39
N VAL A 138 -11.07 -27.29 3.37
CA VAL A 138 -11.84 -27.81 4.51
C VAL A 138 -12.29 -26.66 5.42
N THR A 139 -11.40 -25.74 5.77
CA THR A 139 -11.72 -24.58 6.62
C THR A 139 -12.79 -23.72 5.96
N CYS A 140 -12.68 -23.48 4.65
CA CYS A 140 -13.71 -22.76 3.91
C CYS A 140 -15.08 -23.46 3.91
N ALA A 141 -15.10 -24.79 3.77
CA ALA A 141 -16.35 -25.55 3.85
C ALA A 141 -17.02 -25.39 5.23
N VAL A 142 -16.25 -25.40 6.32
CA VAL A 142 -16.76 -25.19 7.69
C VAL A 142 -17.41 -23.81 7.85
N ILE A 143 -16.82 -22.75 7.28
CA ILE A 143 -17.38 -21.38 7.31
C ILE A 143 -18.79 -21.34 6.70
N SER A 144 -19.03 -22.14 5.67
CA SER A 144 -20.31 -22.17 4.95
C SER A 144 -21.44 -22.87 5.71
N VAL A 145 -21.10 -23.80 6.61
CA VAL A 145 -22.08 -24.65 7.33
C VAL A 145 -22.49 -24.06 8.69
N GLN A 146 -21.71 -23.13 9.26
CA GLN A 146 -21.95 -22.53 10.58
C GLN A 146 -22.27 -21.02 10.47
N PRO A 147 -23.50 -20.64 10.06
CA PRO A 147 -23.84 -19.24 9.81
C PRO A 147 -23.78 -18.36 11.07
N ASP A 148 -24.10 -18.92 12.24
CA ASP A 148 -24.04 -18.26 13.55
C ASP A 148 -22.61 -17.90 13.96
N ARG A 149 -21.63 -18.69 13.52
CA ARG A 149 -20.20 -18.47 13.80
C ARG A 149 -19.42 -17.90 12.62
N LYS A 150 -20.10 -17.58 11.50
CA LYS A 150 -19.46 -17.20 10.25
C LYS A 150 -18.49 -16.01 10.41
N ALA A 151 -18.84 -15.01 11.23
CA ALA A 151 -17.95 -13.87 11.49
C ALA A 151 -16.66 -14.27 12.22
N ALA A 152 -16.77 -15.11 13.25
CA ALA A 152 -15.61 -15.60 13.99
C ALA A 152 -14.74 -16.49 13.10
N ASN A 153 -15.36 -17.42 12.36
CA ASN A 153 -14.66 -18.34 11.48
C ASN A 153 -13.96 -17.60 10.32
N CYS A 154 -14.59 -16.58 9.74
CA CYS A 154 -13.95 -15.76 8.70
C CYS A 154 -12.76 -14.94 9.21
N ARG A 155 -12.80 -14.45 10.45
CA ARG A 155 -11.64 -13.76 11.06
C ARG A 155 -10.48 -14.73 11.26
N ALA A 156 -10.74 -15.88 11.89
CA ALA A 156 -9.74 -16.93 12.08
C ALA A 156 -9.14 -17.40 10.74
N TYR A 157 -9.97 -17.60 9.72
CA TYR A 157 -9.53 -17.96 8.38
C TYR A 157 -8.62 -16.90 7.75
N LYS A 158 -8.96 -15.61 7.87
CA LYS A 158 -8.14 -14.51 7.34
C LYS A 158 -6.78 -14.45 8.02
N ASP A 159 -6.72 -14.67 9.33
CA ASP A 159 -5.48 -14.71 10.10
C ASP A 159 -4.60 -15.91 9.73
N GLU A 160 -5.22 -17.04 9.40
CA GLU A 160 -4.52 -18.28 9.06
C GLU A 160 -4.01 -18.33 7.60
N PHE A 161 -4.83 -17.95 6.62
CA PHE A 161 -4.51 -18.12 5.19
C PHE A 161 -4.13 -16.82 4.48
N GLY A 162 -4.42 -15.65 5.08
CA GLY A 162 -4.22 -14.36 4.45
C GLY A 162 -4.97 -14.23 3.11
N GLN A 163 -4.47 -13.35 2.23
CA GLN A 163 -5.04 -13.08 0.90
C GLN A 163 -4.94 -14.24 -0.09
N ALA A 164 -4.08 -15.22 0.17
CA ALA A 164 -3.89 -16.36 -0.74
C ALA A 164 -4.95 -17.46 -0.54
N GLY A 165 -5.74 -17.40 0.54
CA GLY A 165 -6.77 -18.37 0.83
C GLY A 165 -7.92 -18.33 -0.18
N LYS A 166 -8.38 -19.51 -0.59
CA LYS A 166 -9.46 -19.71 -1.57
C LYS A 166 -10.74 -18.93 -1.27
N CYS A 167 -11.06 -18.71 0.00
CA CYS A 167 -12.30 -18.09 0.46
C CYS A 167 -12.05 -16.72 1.12
N TYR A 168 -10.88 -16.12 0.86
CA TYR A 168 -10.54 -14.81 1.38
C TYR A 168 -11.56 -13.75 0.95
N ASP A 169 -11.87 -13.64 -0.34
CA ASP A 169 -12.77 -12.61 -0.86
C ASP A 169 -14.18 -12.73 -0.27
N ASP A 170 -14.72 -13.96 -0.18
CA ASP A 170 -16.03 -14.22 0.40
C ASP A 170 -16.07 -13.86 1.90
N CYS A 171 -15.02 -14.22 2.65
CA CYS A 171 -14.92 -13.88 4.06
C CYS A 171 -14.69 -12.38 4.28
N HIS A 172 -13.89 -11.73 3.43
CA HIS A 172 -13.67 -10.30 3.46
C HIS A 172 -14.98 -9.55 3.26
N ALA A 173 -15.69 -9.86 2.17
CA ALA A 173 -16.97 -9.26 1.83
C ALA A 173 -18.03 -9.49 2.92
N TYR A 174 -18.04 -10.68 3.55
CA TYR A 174 -18.93 -10.97 4.67
C TYR A 174 -18.59 -10.13 5.91
N LEU A 175 -17.32 -10.06 6.30
CA LEU A 175 -16.88 -9.29 7.46
C LEU A 175 -17.14 -7.80 7.29
N ASP A 176 -16.93 -7.25 6.10
CA ASP A 176 -17.21 -5.84 5.81
C ASP A 176 -18.69 -5.51 5.98
N ALA A 177 -19.57 -6.42 5.52
CA ALA A 177 -21.01 -6.28 5.67
C ALA A 177 -21.46 -6.44 7.14
N TYR A 178 -20.89 -7.43 7.84
CA TYR A 178 -21.18 -7.71 9.25
C TYR A 178 -20.78 -6.53 10.15
N ASP A 179 -19.55 -6.02 10.00
CA ASP A 179 -19.06 -4.92 10.82
C ASP A 179 -19.76 -3.60 10.46
N CYS A 180 -20.19 -3.42 9.20
CA CYS A 180 -21.04 -2.30 8.83
C CYS A 180 -22.38 -2.34 9.57
N GLU A 181 -23.06 -3.48 9.57
CA GLU A 181 -24.35 -3.60 10.25
C GLU A 181 -24.20 -3.43 11.78
N ALA A 182 -23.14 -3.98 12.36
CA ALA A 182 -22.80 -3.75 13.77
C ALA A 182 -22.62 -2.25 14.07
N ALA A 183 -21.93 -1.51 13.19
CA ALA A 183 -21.74 -0.07 13.35
C ALA A 183 -23.06 0.73 13.25
N ARG A 184 -24.01 0.31 12.39
CA ARG A 184 -25.36 0.91 12.32
C ARG A 184 -26.17 0.71 13.60
N GLN A 185 -26.02 -0.46 14.22
CA GLN A 185 -26.80 -0.85 15.40
C GLN A 185 -26.20 -0.34 16.72
N ALA A 186 -24.95 0.15 16.71
CA ALA A 186 -24.29 0.65 17.90
C ALA A 186 -25.04 1.84 18.54
N THR A 187 -25.13 1.85 19.88
CA THR A 187 -25.79 2.92 20.65
C THR A 187 -25.04 4.25 20.54
N ASN A 188 -23.71 4.21 20.49
CA ASN A 188 -22.85 5.36 20.19
C ASN A 188 -22.40 5.33 18.73
N ARG A 189 -23.34 5.62 17.82
CA ARG A 189 -23.12 5.58 16.37
C ARG A 189 -21.91 6.38 15.90
N ARG A 190 -21.58 7.50 16.53
CA ARG A 190 -20.42 8.31 16.12
C ARG A 190 -19.10 7.57 16.32
N GLU A 191 -18.90 6.99 17.50
CA GLU A 191 -17.69 6.21 17.79
C GLU A 191 -17.64 4.94 16.94
N ALA A 192 -18.79 4.28 16.73
CA ALA A 192 -18.87 3.09 15.90
C ALA A 192 -18.57 3.38 14.42
N TYR A 193 -19.11 4.46 13.86
CA TYR A 193 -18.80 4.91 12.50
C TYR A 193 -17.33 5.29 12.35
N GLN A 194 -16.77 6.03 13.32
CA GLN A 194 -15.35 6.36 13.31
C GLN A 194 -14.48 5.09 13.37
N SER A 195 -14.81 4.15 14.26
CA SER A 195 -14.08 2.88 14.38
C SER A 195 -14.16 2.05 13.10
N TYR A 196 -15.32 2.01 12.44
CA TYR A 196 -15.46 1.36 11.13
C TYR A 196 -14.57 2.02 10.08
N VAL A 197 -14.63 3.35 9.96
CA VAL A 197 -13.82 4.12 9.01
C VAL A 197 -12.32 3.95 9.29
N ASP A 198 -11.90 3.94 10.55
CA ASP A 198 -10.50 3.75 10.94
C ASP A 198 -9.99 2.35 10.62
N LYS A 199 -10.87 1.34 10.72
CA LYS A 199 -10.57 -0.07 10.45
C LYS A 199 -10.49 -0.38 8.95
N TYR A 200 -11.47 0.08 8.19
CA TYR A 200 -11.64 -0.31 6.79
C TYR A 200 -11.16 0.72 5.78
N GLY A 201 -10.86 1.94 6.23
CA GLY A 201 -10.50 3.04 5.32
C GLY A 201 -11.55 3.24 4.24
N PHE A 202 -11.09 3.54 3.02
CA PHE A 202 -11.94 3.75 1.84
C PHE A 202 -12.45 2.45 1.20
N GLU A 203 -11.89 1.30 1.58
CA GLU A 203 -12.27 -0.01 1.04
C GLU A 203 -13.52 -0.59 1.73
N GLY A 204 -13.92 -0.01 2.86
CA GLY A 204 -15.11 -0.42 3.60
C GLY A 204 -16.40 -0.18 2.82
N ARG A 205 -17.22 -1.22 2.67
CA ARG A 205 -18.52 -1.18 1.98
C ARG A 205 -19.45 -0.03 2.43
N CYS A 206 -19.36 0.39 3.70
CA CYS A 206 -20.20 1.45 4.27
C CYS A 206 -19.43 2.74 4.55
N TYR A 207 -18.24 2.90 3.97
CA TYR A 207 -17.39 4.06 4.18
C TYR A 207 -18.12 5.38 3.85
N GLU A 208 -18.70 5.50 2.66
CA GLU A 208 -19.37 6.74 2.22
C GLU A 208 -20.57 7.12 3.11
N GLU A 209 -21.38 6.13 3.50
CA GLU A 209 -22.52 6.31 4.40
C GLU A 209 -22.07 6.86 5.77
N PHE A 210 -21.06 6.23 6.36
CA PHE A 210 -20.58 6.59 7.69
C PHE A 210 -19.82 7.91 7.68
N GLN A 211 -19.04 8.17 6.64
CA GLN A 211 -18.37 9.45 6.44
C GLN A 211 -19.40 10.59 6.33
N LEU A 212 -20.46 10.41 5.54
CA LEU A 212 -21.54 11.39 5.42
C LEU A 212 -22.29 11.59 6.76
N ALA A 213 -22.48 10.51 7.53
CA ALA A 213 -23.11 10.57 8.85
C ALA A 213 -22.25 11.31 9.88
N LEU A 214 -20.92 11.12 9.83
CA LEU A 214 -19.96 11.86 10.67
C LEU A 214 -19.95 13.35 10.32
N GLU A 215 -19.96 13.69 9.04
CA GLU A 215 -19.95 15.08 8.55
C GLU A 215 -21.23 15.85 8.87
N LYS A 216 -22.39 15.21 8.75
CA LYS A 216 -23.69 15.83 9.07
C LYS A 216 -23.92 15.99 10.57
N GLY A 217 -23.04 15.42 11.40
CA GLY A 217 -23.29 15.21 12.81
C GLY A 217 -24.33 14.10 12.97
N VAL A 218 -23.92 12.98 13.57
CA VAL A 218 -24.81 11.82 13.75
C VAL A 218 -26.08 12.27 14.50
N PRO A 219 -27.28 12.18 13.88
CA PRO A 219 -28.49 12.62 14.54
C PRO A 219 -28.71 11.75 15.79
N ALA A 220 -28.85 12.40 16.94
CA ALA A 220 -28.89 11.77 18.25
C ALA A 220 -30.11 10.86 18.51
N THR A 221 -30.97 10.64 17.52
CA THR A 221 -32.26 9.97 17.71
C THR A 221 -32.62 9.13 16.49
N MET A 222 -32.39 7.83 16.60
CA MET A 222 -33.28 6.86 15.98
C MET A 222 -33.91 6.14 17.17
N GLU A 223 -35.16 6.51 17.47
CA GLU A 223 -36.01 5.71 18.35
C GLU A 223 -35.96 4.27 17.83
N GLN A 224 -35.64 3.33 18.71
CA GLN A 224 -35.76 1.91 18.44
C GLN A 224 -37.14 1.63 17.84
N PRO A 225 -37.28 0.70 16.87
CA PRO A 225 -38.60 0.20 16.52
C PRO A 225 -39.20 -0.45 17.77
N ALA A 226 -40.15 0.25 18.40
CA ALA A 226 -40.87 -0.24 19.55
C ALA A 226 -41.55 -1.56 19.19
N GLY A 227 -41.06 -2.66 19.77
CA GLY A 227 -41.77 -3.92 19.81
C GLY A 227 -43.15 -3.68 20.44
N ARG A 228 -44.21 -4.07 19.72
CA ARG A 228 -45.60 -4.04 20.19
C ARG A 228 -45.73 -4.76 21.53
N ILE A 229 -46.09 -4.02 22.58
CA ILE A 229 -46.89 -4.53 23.69
C ILE A 229 -48.04 -3.53 23.89
N ASN A 230 -49.25 -4.07 24.05
CA ASN A 230 -50.53 -3.36 23.97
C ASN A 230 -50.71 -2.23 25.00
N ALA A 231 -51.50 -1.22 24.58
CA ALA A 231 -51.95 0.00 25.28
C ALA A 231 -52.78 -0.30 26.58
N PRO A 232 -53.20 0.68 27.43
CA PRO A 232 -53.83 1.94 27.01
C PRO A 232 -53.49 3.24 27.78
N ALA A 233 -53.54 4.32 26.99
CA ALA A 233 -54.11 5.64 27.24
C ALA A 233 -53.92 6.34 28.60
N ASN A 234 -53.16 7.45 28.57
CA ASN A 234 -53.70 8.77 28.90
C ASN A 234 -52.70 9.88 28.50
N GLN A 235 -53.13 10.81 27.63
CA GLN A 235 -52.49 12.12 27.43
C GLN A 235 -53.08 13.15 28.43
N PRO A 236 -52.44 14.32 28.66
CA PRO A 236 -52.66 15.46 27.75
C PRO A 236 -51.42 16.31 27.41
N LYS A 237 -51.41 16.76 26.15
CA LYS A 237 -50.91 18.01 25.53
C LYS A 237 -50.08 18.99 26.39
N SER A 238 -48.95 19.49 25.86
CA SER A 238 -48.85 20.90 25.42
C SER A 238 -47.59 21.22 24.60
N GLN A 239 -47.74 22.29 23.83
CA GLN A 239 -46.88 23.00 22.88
C GLN A 239 -45.49 23.35 23.47
N THR A 240 -44.42 23.57 22.70
CA THR A 240 -44.19 24.84 21.98
C THR A 240 -43.01 24.71 21.02
N ALA A 241 -43.20 25.24 19.81
CA ALA A 241 -42.17 25.40 18.80
C ALA A 241 -41.13 26.47 19.21
N SER A 242 -39.84 26.18 19.00
CA SER A 242 -38.81 27.21 18.94
C SER A 242 -37.88 26.90 17.76
N GLY A 243 -37.85 27.84 16.81
CA GLY A 243 -37.15 27.71 15.54
C GLY A 243 -35.64 27.63 15.72
N LYS A 244 -35.05 26.58 15.14
CA LYS A 244 -33.60 26.49 14.93
C LYS A 244 -33.26 27.11 13.58
N THR A 245 -32.61 28.26 13.64
CA THR A 245 -31.92 28.91 12.52
C THR A 245 -30.96 27.91 11.87
N PRO A 246 -30.96 27.75 10.53
CA PRO A 246 -30.03 26.86 9.86
C PRO A 246 -28.59 27.33 10.09
N ALA A 247 -27.77 26.45 10.65
CA ALA A 247 -26.33 26.66 10.82
C ALA A 247 -25.73 26.95 9.44
N LYS A 248 -25.27 28.18 9.27
CA LYS A 248 -24.57 28.67 8.08
C LYS A 248 -23.35 27.78 7.88
N LYS A 249 -23.39 26.90 6.86
CA LYS A 249 -22.23 26.11 6.40
C LYS A 249 -21.05 27.08 6.27
N ALA A 250 -20.07 26.95 7.16
CA ALA A 250 -18.85 27.71 7.06
C ALA A 250 -18.16 27.26 5.76
N THR A 251 -18.24 28.08 4.73
CA THR A 251 -17.36 27.95 3.57
C THR A 251 -15.93 28.02 4.11
N PRO A 252 -15.09 26.99 3.92
CA PRO A 252 -13.71 27.02 4.38
C PRO A 252 -12.96 28.04 3.52
N SER A 253 -13.08 29.31 3.89
CA SER A 253 -12.21 30.39 3.44
C SER A 253 -10.92 30.31 4.24
N SER A 254 -10.20 29.21 4.08
CA SER A 254 -8.84 29.10 4.61
C SER A 254 -7.95 29.99 3.73
N SER A 255 -7.68 31.22 4.17
CA SER A 255 -6.55 31.97 3.65
C SER A 255 -5.31 31.08 3.81
N ARG A 256 -4.77 30.60 2.70
CA ARG A 256 -3.67 29.64 2.71
C ARG A 256 -2.42 30.36 3.21
N THR A 257 -1.84 29.86 4.29
CA THR A 257 -0.60 30.40 4.82
C THR A 257 0.57 29.72 4.11
N CYS A 258 1.41 30.52 3.46
CA CYS A 258 2.68 30.08 2.89
C CYS A 258 3.82 30.50 3.81
N GLN A 259 4.79 29.62 3.99
CA GLN A 259 6.04 29.94 4.68
C GLN A 259 7.23 29.49 3.83
N THR A 260 8.31 30.27 3.87
CA THR A 260 9.60 29.83 3.33
C THR A 260 10.51 29.40 4.47
N PHE A 261 11.26 28.33 4.28
CA PHE A 261 12.28 27.88 5.22
C PHE A 261 13.55 27.51 4.47
N THR A 262 14.68 27.45 5.17
CA THR A 262 15.98 27.19 4.55
C THR A 262 16.54 25.85 5.03
N VAL A 263 17.08 25.05 4.11
CA VAL A 263 17.88 23.86 4.41
C VAL A 263 19.23 24.03 3.74
N GLY A 264 20.29 24.16 4.55
CA GLY A 264 21.61 24.56 4.07
C GLY A 264 21.58 25.96 3.46
N SER A 265 21.95 26.07 2.18
CA SER A 265 21.90 27.34 1.42
C SER A 265 20.60 27.53 0.61
N ARG A 266 19.69 26.55 0.61
CA ARG A 266 18.52 26.53 -0.27
C ARG A 266 17.26 26.93 0.49
N LYS A 267 16.45 27.79 -0.14
CA LYS A 267 15.12 28.19 0.35
C LYS A 267 14.07 27.28 -0.28
N PHE A 268 13.17 26.77 0.55
CA PHE A 268 12.04 25.93 0.17
C PHE A 268 10.74 26.60 0.56
N LYS A 269 9.70 26.36 -0.22
CA LYS A 269 8.33 26.76 0.12
C LYS A 269 7.61 25.64 0.86
N ALA A 270 6.83 26.02 1.86
CA ALA A 270 5.89 25.16 2.54
C ALA A 270 4.52 25.81 2.67
N ILE A 271 3.50 24.97 2.63
CA ILE A 271 2.10 25.39 2.62
C ILE A 271 1.37 24.67 3.72
N GLN A 272 0.52 25.40 4.44
CA GLN A 272 -0.29 24.80 5.50
C GLN A 272 -1.57 24.23 4.88
N LEU A 273 -1.72 22.92 4.97
CA LEU A 273 -2.89 22.18 4.49
C LEU A 273 -3.49 21.45 5.69
N GLY A 274 -4.59 22.01 6.19
CA GLY A 274 -5.20 21.58 7.44
C GLY A 274 -4.19 21.64 8.60
N PRO A 275 -4.02 20.54 9.36
CA PRO A 275 -3.13 20.50 10.51
C PRO A 275 -1.65 20.28 10.17
N LEU A 276 -1.27 20.18 8.89
CA LEU A 276 0.08 19.86 8.47
C LEU A 276 0.67 20.96 7.57
N TRP A 277 1.96 21.19 7.73
CA TRP A 277 2.78 21.91 6.75
C TRP A 277 3.35 20.92 5.76
N TRP A 278 3.18 21.19 4.47
CA TRP A 278 3.70 20.36 3.38
C TRP A 278 4.77 21.12 2.62
N THR A 279 5.85 20.44 2.21
CA THR A 279 6.81 21.01 1.26
C THR A 279 6.15 21.15 -0.10
N ALA A 280 6.00 22.39 -0.56
CA ALA A 280 5.38 22.73 -1.84
C ALA A 280 6.25 22.31 -3.04
N GLU A 281 7.54 22.08 -2.79
CA GLU A 281 8.53 21.68 -3.79
C GLU A 281 9.13 20.31 -3.43
N ASN A 282 9.74 19.68 -4.43
CA ASN A 282 10.42 18.41 -4.27
C ASN A 282 11.76 18.59 -3.55
N MET A 283 12.00 17.80 -2.50
CA MET A 283 13.18 17.99 -1.64
C MET A 283 14.51 17.54 -2.29
N ASN A 284 14.46 16.69 -3.31
CA ASN A 284 15.65 16.06 -3.92
C ASN A 284 16.14 16.71 -5.24
N GLN A 285 15.85 18.01 -5.44
CA GLN A 285 16.42 18.84 -6.52
C GLN A 285 16.22 18.31 -7.96
N GLY A 286 15.08 17.67 -8.25
CA GLY A 286 14.77 17.17 -9.59
C GLY A 286 15.40 15.80 -9.91
N GLY A 287 16.04 15.16 -8.93
CA GLY A 287 16.40 13.76 -9.00
C GLY A 287 15.25 12.84 -8.58
N PHE A 288 15.47 11.55 -8.74
CA PHE A 288 14.67 10.52 -8.09
C PHE A 288 15.50 9.91 -6.96
N ILE A 289 14.88 9.69 -5.81
CA ILE A 289 15.56 9.02 -4.69
C ILE A 289 14.78 7.80 -4.25
N ASN A 290 15.51 6.82 -3.74
CA ASN A 290 14.91 5.62 -3.18
C ASN A 290 14.27 5.90 -1.82
N TRP A 291 13.50 4.95 -1.30
CA TRP A 291 12.74 5.16 -0.07
C TRP A 291 13.64 5.47 1.13
N GLN A 292 14.77 4.76 1.25
CA GLN A 292 15.74 5.00 2.34
C GLN A 292 16.34 6.39 2.28
N GLN A 293 16.70 6.87 1.09
CA GLN A 293 17.17 8.23 0.87
C GLN A 293 16.08 9.26 1.19
N ALA A 294 14.82 8.98 0.81
CA ALA A 294 13.69 9.86 1.08
C ALA A 294 13.46 10.08 2.58
N ARG A 295 13.60 9.04 3.39
CA ARG A 295 13.52 9.14 4.86
C ARG A 295 14.55 10.09 5.46
N MET A 296 15.71 10.20 4.84
CA MET A 296 16.80 11.08 5.30
C MET A 296 16.80 12.46 4.64
N ALA A 297 16.01 12.65 3.58
CA ALA A 297 15.97 13.91 2.83
C ALA A 297 15.19 15.02 3.55
N CYS A 298 14.30 14.65 4.47
CA CYS A 298 13.52 15.62 5.24
C CYS A 298 14.40 16.32 6.30
N PRO A 299 14.37 17.65 6.39
CA PRO A 299 15.16 18.41 7.36
C PRO A 299 14.63 18.22 8.78
N SER A 300 15.43 18.63 9.76
CA SER A 300 15.06 18.49 11.19
C SER A 300 13.66 19.09 11.49
N GLY A 301 12.83 18.29 12.18
CA GLY A 301 11.44 18.63 12.48
C GLY A 301 10.45 18.41 11.34
N TRP A 302 10.91 17.88 10.20
CA TRP A 302 10.08 17.41 9.09
C TRP A 302 10.28 15.90 8.90
N ARG A 303 9.30 15.22 8.33
CA ARG A 303 9.35 13.79 8.01
C ARG A 303 8.62 13.48 6.71
N LEU A 304 8.77 12.26 6.18
CA LEU A 304 7.88 11.79 5.13
C LEU A 304 6.42 11.78 5.63
N PRO A 305 5.44 12.06 4.75
CA PRO A 305 4.03 11.91 5.10
C PRO A 305 3.70 10.44 5.35
N CYS A 306 2.79 10.15 6.27
CA CYS A 306 2.16 8.84 6.33
C CYS A 306 1.09 8.73 5.23
N THR A 307 0.73 7.52 4.84
CA THR A 307 -0.35 7.22 3.90
C THR A 307 -1.62 7.94 4.31
N ARG A 308 -2.05 7.85 5.57
CA ARG A 308 -3.26 8.53 6.04
C ARG A 308 -3.21 10.06 6.02
N GLU A 309 -2.03 10.65 6.09
CA GLU A 309 -1.89 12.11 5.98
C GLU A 309 -2.07 12.56 4.55
N VAL A 310 -1.56 11.79 3.59
CA VAL A 310 -1.85 11.99 2.17
C VAL A 310 -3.32 11.72 1.89
N GLU A 311 -3.94 10.70 2.49
CA GLU A 311 -5.39 10.48 2.38
C GLU A 311 -6.22 11.63 2.94
N HIS A 312 -5.77 12.27 4.02
CA HIS A 312 -6.44 13.46 4.56
C HIS A 312 -6.25 14.66 3.66
N LEU A 313 -5.03 14.89 3.15
CA LEU A 313 -4.78 15.86 2.08
C LEU A 313 -5.70 15.59 0.89
N ILE A 314 -5.87 14.33 0.52
CA ILE A 314 -6.79 13.96 -0.54
C ILE A 314 -8.21 14.34 -0.07
N ARG A 315 -8.75 13.75 0.98
CA ARG A 315 -10.12 14.02 1.45
C ARG A 315 -10.50 15.51 1.58
N GLU A 316 -9.67 16.33 2.23
CA GLU A 316 -9.94 17.75 2.44
C GLU A 316 -10.04 18.54 1.13
N PHE A 317 -9.24 18.17 0.13
CA PHE A 317 -9.22 18.85 -1.17
C PHE A 317 -10.06 18.12 -2.24
N TYR A 318 -10.37 16.83 -2.05
CA TYR A 318 -10.88 15.88 -3.04
C TYR A 318 -12.36 15.51 -2.87
N SER A 319 -13.14 16.27 -2.10
CA SER A 319 -14.60 16.26 -2.28
C SER A 319 -15.02 16.58 -3.74
N ASN A 320 -14.09 17.10 -4.56
CA ASN A 320 -14.17 17.15 -6.02
C ASN A 320 -12.81 16.76 -6.66
N PRO A 321 -12.67 15.56 -7.25
CA PRO A 321 -11.42 15.07 -7.83
C PRO A 321 -10.80 15.98 -8.91
N ASP A 322 -11.64 16.62 -9.75
CA ASP A 322 -11.18 17.52 -10.81
C ASP A 322 -10.50 18.78 -10.25
N LYS A 323 -11.06 19.34 -9.18
CA LYS A 323 -10.47 20.51 -8.50
C LYS A 323 -9.16 20.15 -7.81
N ALA A 324 -9.10 18.95 -7.26
CA ALA A 324 -7.98 18.53 -6.45
C ALA A 324 -6.76 18.15 -7.29
N TYR A 325 -6.98 17.47 -8.42
CA TYR A 325 -5.95 17.31 -9.44
C TYR A 325 -5.41 18.68 -9.87
N THR A 326 -6.29 19.60 -10.28
CA THR A 326 -5.90 20.96 -10.69
C THR A 326 -5.08 21.66 -9.59
N TYR A 327 -5.45 21.49 -8.32
CA TYR A 327 -4.77 22.09 -7.18
C TYR A 327 -3.36 21.55 -6.94
N LEU A 328 -3.19 20.22 -6.96
CA LEU A 328 -1.87 19.61 -6.75
C LEU A 328 -0.95 19.73 -7.97
N THR A 329 -1.49 20.06 -9.14
CA THR A 329 -0.72 20.19 -10.38
C THR A 329 -0.57 21.62 -10.83
N SER A 330 -1.12 22.57 -10.09
CA SER A 330 -1.06 23.97 -10.47
C SER A 330 0.38 24.47 -10.40
N GLN A 331 0.83 25.07 -11.51
CA GLN A 331 2.18 25.58 -11.66
C GLN A 331 2.24 27.09 -11.45
N ASP A 332 1.25 27.75 -10.82
CA ASP A 332 1.35 29.21 -10.62
C ASP A 332 2.48 29.52 -9.63
N PRO A 333 3.62 30.07 -10.11
CA PRO A 333 4.79 30.29 -9.27
C PRO A 333 4.54 31.34 -8.17
N ARG A 334 3.46 32.13 -8.30
CA ARG A 334 3.10 33.22 -7.39
C ARG A 334 2.27 32.75 -6.19
N ASN A 335 1.64 31.57 -6.25
CA ASN A 335 0.55 31.23 -5.32
C ASN A 335 0.90 30.25 -4.20
N CYS A 336 2.18 29.90 -3.99
CA CYS A 336 2.57 28.89 -3.01
C CYS A 336 1.65 27.67 -3.07
N GLU A 337 1.62 27.04 -4.24
CA GLU A 337 0.76 25.89 -4.49
C GLU A 337 1.55 24.60 -4.29
N PHE A 338 0.84 23.51 -4.02
CA PHE A 338 1.45 22.19 -3.98
C PHE A 338 1.86 21.87 -5.42
N ASN A 339 3.12 22.11 -5.78
CA ASN A 339 3.56 21.93 -7.17
C ASN A 339 4.05 20.50 -7.38
N LEU A 340 3.15 19.61 -7.79
CA LEU A 340 3.50 18.27 -8.18
C LEU A 340 4.03 18.25 -9.62
N GLU A 341 5.36 18.21 -9.75
CA GLU A 341 6.00 18.09 -11.06
C GLU A 341 5.81 16.66 -11.61
N PHE A 342 5.27 16.56 -12.83
CA PHE A 342 5.11 15.30 -13.59
C PHE A 342 6.44 14.80 -14.15
N THR A 343 7.39 14.56 -13.24
CA THR A 343 8.72 14.07 -13.58
C THR A 343 8.71 12.59 -13.92
N GLY A 344 7.66 11.82 -13.62
CA GLY A 344 7.61 10.38 -13.79
C GLY A 344 8.14 9.64 -12.56
N PHE A 345 8.72 8.46 -12.76
CA PHE A 345 9.41 7.67 -11.74
C PHE A 345 10.49 6.78 -12.36
N GLN A 346 11.37 6.22 -11.54
CA GLN A 346 12.38 5.25 -11.98
C GLN A 346 12.16 3.90 -11.29
N TRP A 347 12.19 2.80 -12.04
CA TRP A 347 12.16 1.45 -11.45
C TRP A 347 13.42 1.15 -10.62
N THR A 348 14.55 1.70 -11.05
CA THR A 348 15.81 1.65 -10.33
C THR A 348 16.50 3.01 -10.47
N PRO A 349 17.09 3.59 -9.41
CA PRO A 349 17.62 4.94 -9.46
C PRO A 349 18.75 5.00 -10.51
N GLY A 350 18.68 5.99 -11.40
CA GLY A 350 19.62 6.13 -12.52
C GLY A 350 19.20 5.45 -13.82
N MET A 351 18.09 4.70 -13.84
CA MET A 351 17.49 4.20 -15.09
C MET A 351 16.70 5.28 -15.83
N ALA A 352 16.31 4.95 -17.06
CA ALA A 352 15.38 5.78 -17.83
C ALA A 352 14.09 6.03 -17.03
N THR A 353 13.66 7.29 -17.02
CA THR A 353 12.44 7.71 -16.34
C THR A 353 11.22 7.18 -17.07
N SER A 354 10.38 6.46 -16.35
CA SER A 354 9.08 5.98 -16.80
C SER A 354 8.02 7.05 -16.59
N GLU A 355 7.07 7.15 -17.51
CA GLU A 355 5.91 8.06 -17.42
C GLU A 355 6.28 9.56 -17.26
N LEU A 356 7.42 9.96 -17.85
CA LEU A 356 7.85 11.35 -17.88
C LEU A 356 6.76 12.24 -18.52
N GLY A 357 6.34 13.28 -17.80
CA GLY A 357 5.30 14.22 -18.23
C GLY A 357 3.86 13.70 -18.05
N THR A 358 3.68 12.42 -17.68
CA THR A 358 2.36 11.79 -17.52
C THR A 358 2.08 11.31 -16.11
N ALA A 359 3.11 11.06 -15.29
CA ALA A 359 2.93 10.71 -13.88
C ALA A 359 3.84 11.51 -12.95
N ALA A 360 3.45 11.58 -11.68
CA ALA A 360 4.27 12.08 -10.60
C ALA A 360 4.01 11.22 -9.38
N GLY A 361 5.05 10.81 -8.66
CA GLY A 361 4.85 10.09 -7.39
C GLY A 361 5.82 10.53 -6.32
N PHE A 362 5.44 10.32 -5.07
CA PHE A 362 6.31 10.58 -3.92
C PHE A 362 6.16 9.52 -2.83
N TRP A 363 7.23 9.36 -2.05
CA TRP A 363 7.31 8.40 -0.96
C TRP A 363 6.47 8.78 0.26
N CYS A 364 5.95 7.77 0.95
CA CYS A 364 5.40 7.86 2.30
C CYS A 364 6.32 7.19 3.33
N MET A 365 6.09 7.50 4.59
CA MET A 365 6.85 6.95 5.72
C MET A 365 6.50 5.49 6.01
N ASP A 366 5.33 5.03 5.58
CA ASP A 366 4.81 3.71 5.89
C ASP A 366 5.74 2.61 5.40
N ASP A 367 6.22 1.81 6.34
CA ASP A 367 7.07 0.65 6.12
C ASP A 367 6.24 -0.62 6.30
N LEU A 368 6.27 -1.52 5.32
CA LEU A 368 5.63 -2.83 5.42
C LEU A 368 6.47 -3.86 6.18
N GLY A 369 7.47 -3.39 6.91
CA GLY A 369 8.30 -4.15 7.83
C GLY A 369 9.77 -4.18 7.41
N PRO A 370 10.67 -4.47 8.36
CA PRO A 370 12.12 -4.44 8.11
C PRO A 370 12.58 -5.50 7.08
N ALA A 371 11.86 -6.61 6.96
CA ALA A 371 12.10 -7.64 5.96
C ALA A 371 11.45 -7.35 4.59
N SER A 372 10.56 -6.35 4.53
CA SER A 372 9.84 -6.02 3.31
C SER A 372 10.71 -5.14 2.40
N THR A 373 10.76 -5.50 1.12
CA THR A 373 11.31 -4.66 0.05
C THR A 373 10.33 -3.58 -0.39
N MET A 374 9.16 -3.46 0.24
CA MET A 374 8.07 -2.58 -0.17
C MET A 374 7.82 -1.46 0.85
N ALA A 375 7.41 -0.29 0.35
CA ALA A 375 7.00 0.86 1.15
C ALA A 375 5.80 1.58 0.50
N GLY A 376 5.11 2.37 1.30
CA GLY A 376 3.99 3.18 0.82
C GLY A 376 4.44 4.29 -0.12
N SER A 377 3.74 4.47 -1.24
CA SER A 377 3.91 5.63 -2.11
C SER A 377 2.58 6.07 -2.72
N TYR A 378 2.57 7.25 -3.33
CA TYR A 378 1.45 7.76 -4.10
C TYR A 378 1.89 8.06 -5.52
N LEU A 379 1.03 7.73 -6.47
CA LEU A 379 1.21 8.03 -7.88
C LEU A 379 0.02 8.82 -8.42
N PHE A 380 0.31 9.93 -9.07
CA PHE A 380 -0.64 10.83 -9.70
C PHE A 380 -0.48 10.67 -11.20
N ARG A 381 -1.54 10.28 -11.90
CA ARG A 381 -1.53 10.14 -13.36
C ARG A 381 -2.30 11.28 -14.01
N LYS A 382 -1.67 11.93 -14.97
CA LYS A 382 -2.27 12.99 -15.78
C LYS A 382 -3.38 12.45 -16.67
N ASN A 383 -3.13 11.31 -17.30
CA ASN A 383 -4.12 10.63 -18.12
C ASN A 383 -5.10 9.91 -17.18
N GLY A 384 -6.33 10.42 -17.10
CA GLY A 384 -7.37 9.93 -16.19
C GLY A 384 -7.54 10.73 -14.90
N ARG A 385 -6.67 11.72 -14.64
CA ARG A 385 -6.71 12.56 -13.41
C ARG A 385 -6.81 11.73 -12.13
N ALA A 386 -6.20 10.56 -12.15
CA ALA A 386 -6.31 9.55 -11.10
C ALA A 386 -5.18 9.67 -10.09
N ILE A 387 -5.47 9.23 -8.87
CA ILE A 387 -4.49 9.08 -7.80
C ILE A 387 -4.56 7.65 -7.35
N GLU A 388 -3.43 6.99 -7.48
CA GLU A 388 -3.23 5.62 -7.06
C GLU A 388 -2.45 5.65 -5.75
N ILE A 389 -3.05 5.07 -4.72
CA ILE A 389 -2.34 4.71 -3.50
C ILE A 389 -1.60 3.42 -3.82
N LEU A 390 -0.28 3.43 -3.75
CA LEU A 390 0.55 2.26 -4.00
C LEU A 390 1.15 1.80 -2.68
N PRO A 391 0.41 0.98 -1.90
CA PRO A 391 0.89 0.54 -0.58
C PRO A 391 2.18 -0.29 -0.68
N ASN A 392 2.41 -0.94 -1.83
CA ASN A 392 3.47 -1.92 -2.04
C ASN A 392 4.45 -1.46 -3.14
N THR A 393 5.10 -0.32 -2.96
CA THR A 393 6.09 0.17 -3.93
C THR A 393 7.48 -0.31 -3.55
N GLU A 394 8.22 -0.91 -4.47
CA GLU A 394 9.58 -1.40 -4.18
C GLU A 394 10.48 -0.26 -3.68
N LYS A 395 11.04 -0.40 -2.47
CA LYS A 395 11.92 0.58 -1.79
C LYS A 395 13.09 1.03 -2.65
N GLY A 396 13.48 0.21 -3.64
CA GLY A 396 14.52 0.50 -4.62
C GLY A 396 14.11 1.49 -5.71
N MET A 397 12.82 1.69 -5.98
CA MET A 397 12.35 2.63 -6.99
C MET A 397 12.80 4.07 -6.69
N GLY A 398 12.93 4.89 -7.72
CA GLY A 398 13.17 6.31 -7.59
C GLY A 398 11.87 7.10 -7.70
N LEU A 399 11.48 7.79 -6.62
CA LEU A 399 10.34 8.72 -6.58
C LEU A 399 10.77 10.10 -6.08
N ASN A 400 9.86 11.07 -6.17
CA ASN A 400 10.04 12.40 -5.56
C ASN A 400 9.91 12.30 -4.03
N CYS A 401 10.36 13.34 -3.33
CA CYS A 401 10.30 13.43 -1.88
C CYS A 401 9.50 14.65 -1.44
N ARG A 402 8.44 14.39 -0.67
CA ARG A 402 7.65 15.41 0.03
C ARG A 402 7.82 15.21 1.51
N CYS A 403 7.91 16.31 2.24
CA CYS A 403 8.01 16.28 3.69
C CYS A 403 6.83 17.02 4.30
N VAL A 404 6.44 16.56 5.48
CA VAL A 404 5.43 17.16 6.31
C VAL A 404 5.98 17.55 7.67
N LYS A 405 5.37 18.56 8.27
CA LYS A 405 5.63 19.01 9.63
C LYS A 405 4.32 19.35 10.32
N GLU A 406 4.18 18.93 11.56
CA GLU A 406 3.00 19.24 12.36
C GLU A 406 2.84 20.75 12.56
N SER A 407 1.63 21.27 12.31
CA SER A 407 1.29 22.64 12.66
C SER A 407 0.92 22.76 14.15
N LYS A 408 0.73 23.98 14.66
CA LYS A 408 0.24 24.20 16.03
C LYS A 408 -1.15 23.58 16.25
N ASP A 409 -1.95 23.47 15.20
CA ASP A 409 -3.30 22.91 15.24
C ASP A 409 -3.32 21.39 15.12
N TYR A 410 -2.18 20.75 14.84
CA TYR A 410 -2.08 19.29 14.73
C TYR A 410 -2.57 18.57 15.98
N LYS A 411 -2.21 19.10 17.16
CA LYS A 411 -2.66 18.56 18.45
C LYS A 411 -4.18 18.58 18.63
N LYS A 412 -4.93 19.38 17.87
CA LYS A 412 -6.40 19.45 17.94
C LYS A 412 -7.08 18.61 16.85
N SER A 413 -6.31 18.14 15.88
CA SER A 413 -6.81 17.37 14.74
C SER A 413 -6.98 15.89 15.06
N SER A 414 -7.87 15.22 14.33
CA SER A 414 -8.01 13.76 14.37
C SER A 414 -6.77 13.02 13.86
N LEU A 415 -5.95 13.66 13.01
CA LEU A 415 -4.71 13.09 12.49
C LEU A 415 -3.69 12.73 13.58
N ARG A 416 -3.74 13.39 14.75
CA ARG A 416 -2.81 13.11 15.87
C ARG A 416 -2.85 11.68 16.38
N PHE A 417 -3.97 10.99 16.17
CA PHE A 417 -4.22 9.68 16.76
C PHE A 417 -3.78 8.53 15.89
N THR A 418 -3.20 8.79 14.71
CA THR A 418 -2.79 7.71 13.83
C THR A 418 -1.29 7.76 13.54
N PRO A 419 -0.50 6.85 14.15
CA PRO A 419 0.90 6.72 13.77
C PRO A 419 1.01 6.19 12.33
N CYS A 420 2.11 6.53 11.62
CA CYS A 420 2.40 5.87 10.35
C CYS A 420 2.57 4.35 10.60
N VAL A 421 2.10 3.53 9.66
CA VAL A 421 2.25 2.08 9.78
C VAL A 421 3.73 1.71 9.71
N GLY A 422 4.20 0.88 10.64
CA GLY A 422 5.57 0.37 10.63
C GLY A 422 6.66 1.35 11.07
N MET A 423 6.31 2.46 11.75
CA MET A 423 7.33 3.20 12.51
C MET A 423 7.75 2.36 13.73
N PRO A 424 9.06 2.13 13.94
CA PRO A 424 9.57 1.43 15.12
C PRO A 424 9.32 2.20 16.42
#